data_AF-A0A4Q3HUA5-F1
#
_entry.id   AF-A0A4Q3HUA5-F1
#
_cell.length_a   1.000
_cell.length_b   1.000
_cell.length_c   1.000
_cell.angle_alpha   90.00
_cell.angle_beta   90.00
_cell.angle_gamma   90.00
#
_symmetry.space_group_name_H-M   'P 1'
#
loop_
_entity.id
_entity.type
_entity.pdbx_description
1 polymer ?
#
loop_
_entity_poly.entity_id
_entity_poly.type
_entity_poly.pdbx_seq_one_letter_code
_entity_poly.pdbx_strand_id
1 'polypeptide(L)'
;GFTVLQDGREIKPQLQQRIIATGIDRTEDLVAHKVPLLPYSERTAEALKTLPDDVKADFLAKGLIRIDRYDAGKGWQEDIIPAWTLRSAYWWKTTFPAQKPVKVSHRYKPSVGGTVAMTFIENGKPAYEHARYVERYCIDDSFMKTAAKLQAAATKGGPNYTEQWLSYVLTTGANWSGPIGKFRLTIDKGNARDYVSLCADNIKTRAVSDGGGVANKLARTNIFISPCRVLARHLSHETDGQGERG
;
A
#
# COMPACT_ATOMS: atom_id res chain seq x y z
N GLY A 1 -11.41 8.70 6.01
CA GLY A 1 -11.89 7.55 6.81
C GLY A 1 -12.19 6.38 5.89
N PHE A 2 -12.46 5.21 6.48
CA PHE A 2 -12.99 4.04 5.78
C PHE A 2 -14.51 3.97 6.04
N THR A 3 -15.31 3.89 4.98
CA THR A 3 -16.77 3.75 5.08
C THR A 3 -17.23 2.49 4.37
N VAL A 4 -18.30 1.90 4.91
CA VAL A 4 -18.93 0.66 4.41
C VAL A 4 -20.41 0.90 4.25
N LEU A 5 -20.95 0.53 3.09
CA LEU A 5 -22.39 0.36 2.92
C LEU A 5 -22.70 -1.11 2.65
N GLN A 6 -23.76 -1.62 3.25
CA GLN A 6 -24.36 -2.90 2.90
C GLN A 6 -25.81 -2.67 2.47
N ASP A 7 -26.15 -3.12 1.26
CA ASP A 7 -27.47 -2.95 0.66
C ASP A 7 -27.95 -1.48 0.71
N GLY A 8 -27.00 -0.56 0.48
CA GLY A 8 -27.22 0.90 0.51
C GLY A 8 -27.28 1.53 1.90
N ARG A 9 -27.21 0.74 2.98
CA ARG A 9 -27.23 1.23 4.36
C ARG A 9 -25.83 1.33 4.94
N GLU A 10 -25.56 2.43 5.63
CA GLU A 10 -24.26 2.63 6.27
C GLU A 10 -24.03 1.66 7.43
N ILE A 11 -22.83 1.12 7.50
CA ILE A 11 -22.34 0.32 8.61
C ILE A 11 -21.22 1.11 9.29
N LYS A 12 -21.23 1.15 10.62
CA LYS A 12 -20.09 1.64 11.41
C LYS A 12 -19.13 0.49 11.66
N PRO A 13 -18.01 0.37 10.92
CA PRO A 13 -17.03 -0.69 11.16
C PRO A 13 -16.23 -0.40 12.43
N GLN A 14 -15.69 -1.46 13.02
CA GLN A 14 -14.74 -1.38 14.12
C GLN A 14 -13.32 -1.50 13.58
N LEU A 15 -12.44 -0.58 13.99
CA LEU A 15 -11.02 -0.64 13.66
C LEU A 15 -10.30 -1.51 14.69
N GLN A 16 -9.68 -2.58 14.23
CA GLN A 16 -8.72 -3.36 14.98
C GLN A 16 -7.33 -3.07 14.45
N GLN A 17 -6.40 -2.77 15.35
CA GLN A 17 -4.99 -2.57 15.02
C GLN A 17 -4.13 -3.54 15.82
N ARG A 18 -3.15 -4.12 15.13
CA ARG A 18 -2.15 -5.02 15.70
C ARG A 18 -0.79 -4.60 15.19
N ILE A 19 0.24 -4.76 16.00
CA ILE A 19 1.62 -4.57 15.55
C ILE A 19 2.31 -5.92 15.52
N ILE A 20 3.09 -6.14 14.47
CA ILE A 20 3.91 -7.33 14.31
C ILE A 20 5.37 -6.90 14.28
N ALA A 21 6.16 -7.41 15.20
CA ALA A 21 7.62 -7.31 15.18
C ALA A 21 8.19 -8.72 15.13
N THR A 22 9.19 -8.94 14.28
CA THR A 22 9.84 -10.25 14.11
C THR A 22 8.88 -11.43 13.89
N GLY A 23 7.70 -11.17 13.31
CA GLY A 23 6.66 -12.18 13.06
C GLY A 23 5.70 -12.44 14.23
N ILE A 24 5.89 -11.78 15.38
CA ILE A 24 5.10 -11.98 16.61
C ILE A 24 4.19 -10.76 16.83
N ASP A 25 2.95 -10.99 17.26
CA ASP A 25 2.07 -9.92 17.75
C ASP A 25 2.63 -9.39 19.08
N ARG A 26 3.02 -8.12 19.08
CA ARG A 26 3.64 -7.41 20.21
C ARG A 26 2.84 -6.16 20.57
N THR A 27 1.54 -6.17 20.25
CA THR A 27 0.66 -4.99 20.43
C THR A 27 0.63 -4.51 21.88
N GLU A 28 0.61 -5.46 22.82
CA GLU A 28 0.54 -5.16 24.24
C GLU A 28 1.82 -4.49 24.76
N ASP A 29 2.99 -4.80 24.19
CA ASP A 29 4.26 -4.14 24.57
C ASP A 29 4.17 -2.61 24.34
N LEU A 30 3.65 -2.18 23.17
CA LEU A 30 3.48 -0.76 22.89
C LEU A 30 2.39 -0.11 23.74
N VAL A 31 1.26 -0.81 23.92
CA VAL A 31 0.12 -0.29 24.69
C VAL A 31 0.50 -0.10 26.16
N ALA A 32 1.22 -1.03 26.76
CA ALA A 32 1.67 -0.96 28.16
C ALA A 32 2.53 0.28 28.42
N HIS A 33 3.34 0.68 27.44
CA HIS A 33 4.21 1.86 27.53
C HIS A 33 3.64 3.11 26.85
N LYS A 34 2.35 3.09 26.48
CA LYS A 34 1.64 4.21 25.83
C LYS A 34 2.32 4.71 24.54
N VAL A 35 3.03 3.82 23.85
CA VAL A 35 3.65 4.10 22.56
C VAL A 35 2.59 3.99 21.46
N PRO A 36 2.34 5.04 20.65
CA PRO A 36 1.38 4.95 19.56
C PRO A 36 1.78 3.90 18.51
N LEU A 37 0.80 3.15 18.02
CA LEU A 37 1.03 2.01 17.12
C LEU A 37 1.49 2.41 15.70
N LEU A 38 1.31 3.68 15.30
CA LEU A 38 1.69 4.20 13.98
C LEU A 38 3.20 4.52 13.98
N PRO A 39 4.07 3.68 13.37
CA PRO A 39 5.52 3.74 13.59
C PRO A 39 6.12 5.11 13.25
N TYR A 40 5.86 5.62 12.04
CA TYR A 40 6.53 6.82 11.53
C TYR A 40 5.79 8.13 11.85
N SER A 41 5.14 8.19 13.02
CA SER A 41 4.51 9.43 13.49
C SER A 41 5.42 10.17 14.47
N GLU A 42 5.36 11.51 14.48
CA GLU A 42 6.09 12.34 15.44
C GLU A 42 5.79 11.91 16.89
N ARG A 43 4.52 11.61 17.18
CA ARG A 43 4.10 11.13 18.51
C ARG A 43 4.78 9.83 18.92
N THR A 44 4.99 8.91 17.98
CA THR A 44 5.71 7.66 18.25
C THR A 44 7.19 7.91 18.47
N ALA A 45 7.81 8.77 17.65
CA ALA A 45 9.21 9.12 17.84
C ALA A 45 9.46 9.73 19.22
N GLU A 46 8.61 10.67 19.65
CA GLU A 46 8.71 11.27 20.98
C GLU A 46 8.45 10.27 22.10
N ALA A 47 7.42 9.41 21.96
CA ALA A 47 7.15 8.38 22.96
C ALA A 47 8.36 7.44 23.16
N LEU A 48 9.00 6.99 22.06
CA LEU A 48 10.17 6.12 22.11
C LEU A 48 11.39 6.79 22.78
N LYS A 49 11.62 8.08 22.54
CA LYS A 49 12.71 8.83 23.20
C LYS A 49 12.54 8.86 24.72
N THR A 50 11.29 9.03 25.18
CA THR A 50 10.95 9.13 26.61
C THR A 50 10.88 7.80 27.35
N LEU A 51 11.04 6.66 26.66
CA LEU A 51 11.02 5.36 27.32
C LEU A 51 12.19 5.21 28.30
N PRO A 52 11.98 4.55 29.46
CA PRO A 52 13.05 4.09 30.33
C PRO A 52 14.05 3.18 29.60
N ASP A 53 15.31 3.18 30.02
CA ASP A 53 16.38 2.47 29.32
C ASP A 53 16.22 0.94 29.35
N ASP A 54 15.67 0.38 30.43
CA ASP A 54 15.31 -1.03 30.54
C ASP A 54 14.23 -1.41 29.52
N VAL A 55 13.23 -0.54 29.32
CA VAL A 55 12.18 -0.74 28.31
C VAL A 55 12.75 -0.62 26.89
N LYS A 56 13.66 0.33 26.65
CA LYS A 56 14.36 0.43 25.36
C LYS A 56 15.18 -0.82 25.07
N ALA A 57 15.90 -1.34 26.06
CA ALA A 57 16.68 -2.57 25.92
C ALA A 57 15.77 -3.77 25.60
N ASP A 58 14.64 -3.90 26.28
CA ASP A 58 13.64 -4.94 26.01
C ASP A 58 13.02 -4.79 24.60
N PHE A 59 12.66 -3.58 24.20
CA PHE A 59 12.13 -3.30 22.85
C PHE A 59 13.16 -3.62 21.77
N LEU A 60 14.44 -3.31 22.01
CA LEU A 60 15.53 -3.68 21.09
C LEU A 60 15.65 -5.20 20.99
N ALA A 61 15.63 -5.91 22.12
CA ALA A 61 15.73 -7.38 22.16
C ALA A 61 14.54 -8.08 21.46
N LYS A 62 13.34 -7.49 21.54
CA LYS A 62 12.12 -7.98 20.86
C LYS A 62 12.05 -7.58 19.38
N GLY A 63 12.97 -6.75 18.90
CA GLY A 63 12.97 -6.20 17.55
C GLY A 63 11.85 -5.19 17.29
N LEU A 64 11.37 -4.52 18.33
CA LEU A 64 10.40 -3.41 18.24
C LEU A 64 11.09 -2.11 17.85
N ILE A 65 12.35 -1.93 18.21
CA ILE A 65 13.15 -0.79 17.78
C ILE A 65 14.50 -1.25 17.24
N ARG A 66 15.11 -0.41 16.42
CA ARG A 66 16.52 -0.47 16.03
C ARG A 66 17.19 0.85 16.37
N ILE A 67 18.50 0.82 16.62
CA ILE A 67 19.29 2.01 16.89
C ILE A 67 20.17 2.27 15.67
N ASP A 68 19.93 3.39 15.00
CA ASP A 68 20.78 3.86 13.91
C ASP A 68 21.85 4.79 14.48
N ARG A 69 23.12 4.41 14.28
CA ARG A 69 24.27 5.21 14.70
C ARG A 69 24.88 5.92 13.52
N TYR A 70 25.01 7.23 13.59
CA TYR A 70 25.59 8.03 12.51
C TYR A 70 26.39 9.22 13.05
N ASP A 71 27.31 9.75 12.23
CA ASP A 71 27.99 11.02 12.49
C ASP A 71 27.70 11.96 11.31
N ALA A 72 26.99 13.05 11.61
CA ALA A 72 26.65 14.11 10.65
C ALA A 72 27.59 15.32 10.80
N GLY A 73 28.83 15.11 11.23
CA GLY A 73 29.82 16.16 11.52
C GLY A 73 29.62 16.84 12.87
N LYS A 74 28.87 16.21 13.78
CA LYS A 74 28.59 16.71 15.15
C LYS A 74 28.90 15.66 16.22
N GLY A 75 29.66 14.62 15.85
CA GLY A 75 29.92 13.44 16.68
C GLY A 75 28.85 12.38 16.51
N TRP A 76 29.10 11.21 17.11
CA TRP A 76 28.20 10.06 17.07
C TRP A 76 26.85 10.37 17.70
N GLN A 77 25.80 10.10 16.93
CA GLN A 77 24.40 10.24 17.33
C GLN A 77 23.70 8.89 17.21
N GLU A 78 22.66 8.70 18.02
CA GLU A 78 21.81 7.52 18.01
C GLU A 78 20.36 7.93 17.76
N ASP A 79 19.74 7.34 16.74
CA ASP A 79 18.30 7.47 16.48
C ASP A 79 17.59 6.15 16.77
N ILE A 80 16.53 6.21 17.56
CA ILE A 80 15.64 5.08 17.80
C ILE A 80 14.64 5.01 16.67
N ILE A 81 14.72 3.96 15.84
CA ILE A 81 13.82 3.76 14.73
C ILE A 81 12.82 2.62 15.04
N PRO A 82 11.51 2.85 14.89
CA PRO A 82 10.49 1.80 14.91
C PRO A 82 10.80 0.65 13.95
N ALA A 83 10.69 -0.58 14.44
CA ALA A 83 10.96 -1.80 13.67
C ALA A 83 9.76 -2.78 13.64
N TRP A 84 8.54 -2.27 13.83
CA TRP A 84 7.29 -3.07 13.71
C TRP A 84 6.47 -2.72 12.46
N THR A 85 5.64 -3.66 12.05
CA THR A 85 4.60 -3.47 11.04
C THR A 85 3.25 -3.26 11.72
N LEU A 86 2.60 -2.12 11.46
CA LEU A 86 1.21 -1.89 11.85
C LEU A 86 0.26 -2.57 10.86
N ARG A 87 -0.56 -3.50 11.36
CA ARG A 87 -1.68 -4.12 10.62
C ARG A 87 -2.99 -3.51 11.12
N SER A 88 -3.81 -3.04 10.19
CA SER A 88 -5.13 -2.48 10.48
C SER A 88 -6.20 -3.27 9.74
N ALA A 89 -7.23 -3.70 10.46
CA ALA A 89 -8.39 -4.40 9.92
C ALA A 89 -9.67 -3.68 10.36
N TYR A 90 -10.55 -3.37 9.42
CA TYR A 90 -11.90 -2.92 9.71
C TYR A 90 -12.84 -4.13 9.65
N TRP A 91 -13.64 -4.33 10.70
CA TRP A 91 -14.56 -5.46 10.80
C TRP A 91 -15.96 -5.02 11.22
N TRP A 92 -16.97 -5.79 10.80
CA TRP A 92 -18.36 -5.62 11.20
C TRP A 92 -19.08 -6.96 11.13
N LYS A 93 -20.23 -7.06 11.79
CA LYS A 93 -21.12 -8.21 11.67
C LYS A 93 -22.07 -7.99 10.50
N THR A 94 -22.32 -9.04 9.72
CA THR A 94 -23.26 -9.02 8.61
C THR A 94 -24.23 -10.19 8.72
N THR A 95 -25.46 -10.00 8.22
CA THR A 95 -26.47 -11.06 8.10
C THR A 95 -26.66 -11.38 6.63
N PHE A 96 -26.56 -12.67 6.30
CA PHE A 96 -26.81 -13.18 4.95
C PHE A 96 -28.21 -13.84 4.91
N PRO A 97 -29.23 -13.16 4.37
CA PRO A 97 -30.53 -13.77 4.17
C PRO A 97 -30.43 -14.93 3.18
N ALA A 98 -31.20 -16.00 3.42
CA ALA A 98 -31.21 -17.18 2.56
C ALA A 98 -31.57 -16.81 1.11
N GLN A 99 -30.81 -17.36 0.15
CA GLN A 99 -31.07 -17.23 -1.29
C GLN A 99 -31.15 -15.79 -1.80
N LYS A 100 -30.53 -14.82 -1.10
CA LYS A 100 -30.55 -13.41 -1.49
C LYS A 100 -29.12 -12.87 -1.59
N PRO A 101 -28.80 -12.13 -2.66
CA PRO A 101 -27.50 -11.47 -2.78
C PRO A 101 -27.39 -10.35 -1.74
N VAL A 102 -26.18 -10.14 -1.22
CA VAL A 102 -25.82 -9.02 -0.36
C VAL A 102 -24.82 -8.14 -1.11
N LYS A 103 -25.09 -6.83 -1.18
CA LYS A 103 -24.19 -5.87 -1.83
C LYS A 103 -23.37 -5.13 -0.80
N VAL A 104 -22.05 -5.20 -0.89
CA VAL A 104 -21.12 -4.49 -0.02
C VAL A 104 -20.32 -3.50 -0.85
N SER A 105 -20.20 -2.26 -0.36
CA SER A 105 -19.34 -1.24 -0.97
C SER A 105 -18.44 -0.61 0.08
N HIS A 106 -17.17 -0.42 -0.26
CA HIS A 106 -16.18 0.22 0.57
C HIS A 106 -15.67 1.50 -0.09
N ARG A 107 -15.46 2.55 0.70
CA ARG A 107 -14.81 3.77 0.25
C ARG A 107 -13.75 4.19 1.26
N TYR A 108 -12.52 4.36 0.78
CA TYR A 108 -11.41 4.80 1.63
C TYR A 108 -10.30 5.44 0.81
N LYS A 109 -9.40 6.13 1.52
CA LYS A 109 -8.11 6.60 1.01
C LYS A 109 -7.04 5.62 1.49
N PRO A 110 -6.41 4.83 0.60
CA PRO A 110 -5.39 3.87 0.99
C PRO A 110 -4.10 4.58 1.44
N SER A 111 -3.31 3.89 2.25
CA SER A 111 -1.89 4.22 2.39
C SER A 111 -1.16 3.88 1.10
N VAL A 112 -0.28 4.77 0.65
CA VAL A 112 0.48 4.61 -0.59
C VAL A 112 1.95 4.52 -0.21
N GLY A 113 2.62 3.44 -0.64
CA GLY A 113 4.08 3.33 -0.53
C GLY A 113 4.75 4.13 -1.65
N GLY A 114 6.05 4.35 -1.56
CA GLY A 114 6.79 4.99 -2.64
C GLY A 114 8.24 5.28 -2.29
N THR A 115 8.96 5.82 -3.26
CA THR A 115 10.34 6.30 -3.12
C THR A 115 10.52 7.58 -3.94
N VAL A 116 11.56 8.32 -3.63
CA VAL A 116 11.84 9.66 -4.18
C VAL A 116 12.56 9.64 -5.54
N ALA A 117 12.77 8.47 -6.15
CA ALA A 117 13.39 8.31 -7.46
C ALA A 117 12.96 7.00 -8.12
N MET A 118 13.12 6.86 -9.43
CA MET A 118 12.92 5.59 -10.14
C MET A 118 14.12 4.65 -9.91
N THR A 119 14.08 3.86 -8.82
CA THR A 119 15.14 2.96 -8.35
C THR A 119 15.33 1.71 -9.20
N PHE A 120 14.37 1.36 -10.05
CA PHE A 120 14.47 0.21 -10.97
C PHE A 120 15.25 0.51 -12.25
N ILE A 121 15.65 1.77 -12.49
CA ILE A 121 16.39 2.20 -13.68
C ILE A 121 17.50 3.18 -13.32
N GLU A 122 18.67 3.01 -13.91
CA GLU A 122 19.83 3.88 -13.72
C GLU A 122 20.51 4.12 -15.07
N ASN A 123 20.76 5.38 -15.39
CA ASN A 123 21.40 5.78 -16.65
C ASN A 123 20.74 5.15 -17.90
N GLY A 124 19.40 5.05 -17.89
CA GLY A 124 18.62 4.45 -18.97
C GLY A 124 18.71 2.93 -19.10
N LYS A 125 19.30 2.24 -18.11
CA LYS A 125 19.46 0.78 -18.08
C LYS A 125 18.84 0.19 -16.80
N PRO A 126 18.49 -1.11 -16.79
CA PRO A 126 18.06 -1.81 -15.58
C PRO A 126 19.03 -1.57 -14.42
N ALA A 127 18.52 -1.07 -13.29
CA ALA A 127 19.29 -0.93 -12.06
C ALA A 127 19.32 -2.23 -11.25
N TYR A 128 20.05 -2.25 -10.13
CA TYR A 128 20.15 -3.40 -9.24
C TYR A 128 18.79 -3.97 -8.82
N GLU A 129 17.81 -3.11 -8.53
CA GLU A 129 16.48 -3.49 -8.06
C GLU A 129 15.53 -3.99 -9.18
N HIS A 130 15.94 -3.89 -10.45
CA HIS A 130 15.07 -4.11 -11.60
C HIS A 130 14.38 -5.49 -11.59
N ALA A 131 15.12 -6.57 -11.32
CA ALA A 131 14.56 -7.93 -11.32
C ALA A 131 13.43 -8.09 -10.29
N ARG A 132 13.62 -7.57 -9.07
CA ARG A 132 12.59 -7.58 -8.01
C ARG A 132 11.36 -6.77 -8.42
N TYR A 133 11.58 -5.69 -9.15
CA TYR A 133 10.52 -4.82 -9.64
C TYR A 133 9.70 -5.46 -10.78
N VAL A 134 10.36 -6.16 -11.70
CA VAL A 134 9.70 -6.95 -12.74
C VAL A 134 8.78 -7.99 -12.10
N GLU A 135 9.28 -8.75 -11.13
CA GLU A 135 8.49 -9.77 -10.43
C GLU A 135 7.27 -9.15 -9.71
N ARG A 136 7.46 -8.03 -9.01
CA ARG A 136 6.44 -7.47 -8.13
C ARG A 136 5.41 -6.59 -8.84
N TYR A 137 5.83 -5.88 -9.88
CA TYR A 137 5.01 -4.85 -10.54
C TYR A 137 4.77 -5.11 -12.02
N CYS A 138 5.38 -6.16 -12.61
CA CYS A 138 5.27 -6.49 -14.03
C CYS A 138 5.71 -5.33 -14.93
N ILE A 139 6.87 -4.74 -14.60
CA ILE A 139 7.54 -3.77 -15.46
C ILE A 139 7.95 -4.46 -16.76
N ASP A 140 7.53 -3.90 -17.90
CA ASP A 140 7.86 -4.40 -19.23
C ASP A 140 8.85 -3.49 -19.97
N ASP A 141 9.30 -3.94 -21.14
CA ASP A 141 10.24 -3.19 -21.98
C ASP A 141 9.70 -1.82 -22.41
N SER A 142 8.39 -1.69 -22.60
CA SER A 142 7.76 -0.42 -23.00
C SER A 142 7.82 0.60 -21.86
N PHE A 143 7.55 0.15 -20.64
CA PHE A 143 7.67 0.92 -19.44
C PHE A 143 9.13 1.32 -19.19
N MET A 144 10.09 0.42 -19.38
CA MET A 144 11.52 0.72 -19.28
C MET A 144 11.99 1.74 -20.31
N LYS A 145 11.56 1.63 -21.57
CA LYS A 145 11.84 2.62 -22.61
C LYS A 145 11.28 4.00 -22.25
N THR A 146 10.10 4.04 -21.63
CA THR A 146 9.50 5.28 -21.16
C THR A 146 10.31 5.87 -20.01
N ALA A 147 10.64 5.07 -19.00
CA ALA A 147 11.43 5.51 -17.86
C ALA A 147 12.82 6.05 -18.27
N ALA A 148 13.49 5.39 -19.23
CA ALA A 148 14.77 5.85 -19.78
C ALA A 148 14.66 7.25 -20.43
N LYS A 149 13.58 7.49 -21.21
CA LYS A 149 13.30 8.80 -21.81
C LYS A 149 13.07 9.87 -20.73
N LEU A 150 12.36 9.53 -19.66
CA LEU A 150 12.10 10.46 -18.55
C LEU A 150 13.39 10.80 -17.78
N GLN A 151 14.26 9.82 -17.53
CA GLN A 151 15.58 10.03 -16.92
C GLN A 151 16.45 10.97 -17.78
N ALA A 152 16.50 10.73 -19.10
CA ALA A 152 17.25 11.56 -20.03
C ALA A 152 16.67 12.98 -20.20
N ALA A 153 15.35 13.15 -20.01
CA ALA A 153 14.73 14.47 -19.98
C ALA A 153 15.08 15.21 -18.68
N ALA A 154 15.10 14.52 -17.54
CA ALA A 154 15.44 15.13 -16.24
C ALA A 154 16.85 15.72 -16.23
N THR A 155 17.84 15.07 -16.85
CA THR A 155 19.21 15.61 -16.98
C THR A 155 19.28 16.88 -17.85
N LYS A 156 18.25 17.13 -18.66
CA LYS A 156 18.12 18.33 -19.52
C LYS A 156 17.17 19.37 -18.92
N GLY A 157 16.90 19.32 -17.61
CA GLY A 157 15.99 20.24 -16.91
C GLY A 157 14.51 19.85 -16.96
N GLY A 158 14.20 18.64 -17.42
CA GLY A 158 12.86 18.06 -17.31
C GLY A 158 12.48 17.66 -15.87
N PRO A 159 11.22 17.29 -15.63
CA PRO A 159 10.77 16.92 -14.29
C PRO A 159 11.38 15.59 -13.82
N ASN A 160 11.72 15.53 -12.53
CA ASN A 160 12.02 14.27 -11.86
C ASN A 160 10.74 13.48 -11.59
N TYR A 161 10.86 12.17 -11.74
CA TYR A 161 9.79 11.22 -11.55
C TYR A 161 10.05 10.37 -10.31
N THR A 162 9.01 10.20 -9.51
CA THR A 162 9.02 9.43 -8.25
C THR A 162 8.09 8.25 -8.36
N GLU A 163 8.38 7.19 -7.61
CA GLU A 163 7.55 5.99 -7.61
C GLU A 163 6.51 6.05 -6.50
N GLN A 164 5.34 5.46 -6.76
CA GLN A 164 4.34 5.11 -5.78
C GLN A 164 3.91 3.66 -5.98
N TRP A 165 3.68 2.94 -4.90
CA TRP A 165 3.22 1.54 -4.96
C TRP A 165 1.88 1.39 -4.25
N LEU A 166 1.01 0.60 -4.87
CA LEU A 166 -0.32 0.30 -4.34
C LEU A 166 -0.64 -1.17 -4.61
N SER A 167 -0.99 -1.90 -3.56
CA SER A 167 -1.37 -3.31 -3.64
C SER A 167 -2.87 -3.45 -3.50
N TYR A 168 -3.44 -4.42 -4.22
CA TYR A 168 -4.82 -4.85 -4.05
C TYR A 168 -4.81 -6.37 -3.92
N VAL A 169 -5.35 -6.91 -2.82
CA VAL A 169 -5.25 -8.34 -2.51
C VAL A 169 -6.56 -9.04 -2.88
N LEU A 170 -6.50 -9.94 -3.86
CA LEU A 170 -7.64 -10.77 -4.30
C LEU A 170 -7.62 -12.18 -3.72
N THR A 171 -6.47 -12.65 -3.25
CA THR A 171 -6.26 -14.04 -2.81
C THR A 171 -7.11 -14.41 -1.59
N THR A 172 -7.47 -13.44 -0.75
CA THR A 172 -8.35 -13.65 0.41
C THR A 172 -9.78 -13.98 0.04
N GLY A 173 -10.21 -13.71 -1.21
CA GLY A 173 -11.51 -14.13 -1.72
C GLY A 173 -11.66 -15.66 -1.82
N ALA A 174 -10.55 -16.41 -1.76
CA ALA A 174 -10.59 -17.87 -1.68
C ALA A 174 -11.21 -18.41 -0.38
N ASN A 175 -11.41 -17.56 0.63
CA ASN A 175 -12.07 -17.93 1.89
C ASN A 175 -13.61 -17.87 1.80
N TRP A 176 -14.18 -17.57 0.62
CA TRP A 176 -15.63 -17.52 0.40
C TRP A 176 -16.14 -18.89 -0.10
N SER A 177 -17.46 -19.06 -0.21
CA SER A 177 -18.09 -20.32 -0.68
C SER A 177 -17.77 -20.70 -2.13
N GLY A 178 -16.99 -19.88 -2.84
CA GLY A 178 -16.57 -20.11 -4.22
C GLY A 178 -15.61 -19.01 -4.68
N PRO A 179 -15.01 -19.16 -5.87
CA PRO A 179 -14.12 -18.15 -6.43
C PRO A 179 -14.88 -16.85 -6.75
N ILE A 180 -14.16 -15.74 -6.79
CA ILE A 180 -14.70 -14.47 -7.29
C ILE A 180 -15.12 -14.67 -8.76
N GLY A 181 -16.42 -14.60 -9.04
CA GLY A 181 -16.98 -14.84 -10.37
C GLY A 181 -16.60 -13.75 -11.37
N LYS A 182 -17.13 -12.52 -11.17
CA LYS A 182 -16.84 -11.36 -12.01
C LYS A 182 -16.02 -10.35 -11.23
N PHE A 183 -14.96 -9.83 -11.85
CA PHE A 183 -14.08 -8.83 -11.26
C PHE A 183 -13.82 -7.70 -12.24
N ARG A 184 -13.99 -6.46 -11.77
CA ARG A 184 -13.66 -5.25 -12.52
C ARG A 184 -12.79 -4.35 -11.65
N LEU A 185 -11.60 -4.04 -12.14
CA LEU A 185 -10.72 -3.01 -11.58
C LEU A 185 -10.66 -1.82 -12.51
N THR A 186 -10.91 -0.63 -11.95
CA THR A 186 -10.68 0.64 -12.63
C THR A 186 -9.59 1.41 -11.89
N ILE A 187 -8.53 1.77 -12.60
CA ILE A 187 -7.42 2.58 -12.07
C ILE A 187 -7.47 3.94 -12.75
N ASP A 188 -7.66 4.97 -11.95
CA ASP A 188 -7.50 6.35 -12.40
C ASP A 188 -6.07 6.83 -12.06
N LYS A 189 -5.35 7.31 -13.08
CA LYS A 189 -4.01 7.86 -12.92
C LYS A 189 -4.04 9.21 -12.21
N GLY A 190 -5.16 9.93 -12.24
CA GLY A 190 -5.32 11.28 -11.71
C GLY A 190 -4.62 12.36 -12.56
N ASN A 191 -3.51 12.03 -13.22
CA ASN A 191 -2.78 12.89 -14.15
C ASN A 191 -2.43 12.15 -15.44
N ALA A 192 -2.63 12.80 -16.59
CA ALA A 192 -2.29 12.23 -17.90
C ALA A 192 -0.79 11.92 -18.05
N ARG A 193 0.08 12.66 -17.34
CA ARG A 193 1.55 12.52 -17.32
C ARG A 193 2.05 11.43 -16.35
N ASP A 194 1.16 10.76 -15.64
CA ASP A 194 1.51 9.62 -14.81
C ASP A 194 1.57 8.34 -15.64
N TYR A 195 2.44 7.42 -15.24
CA TYR A 195 2.60 6.10 -15.84
C TYR A 195 2.26 5.02 -14.83
N VAL A 196 1.70 3.91 -15.30
CA VAL A 196 1.30 2.77 -14.45
C VAL A 196 1.80 1.49 -15.09
N SER A 197 2.41 0.63 -14.28
CA SER A 197 2.67 -0.76 -14.61
C SER A 197 1.92 -1.63 -13.58
N LEU A 198 1.29 -2.70 -14.08
CA LEU A 198 0.42 -3.55 -13.30
C LEU A 198 0.47 -4.98 -13.82
N CYS A 199 0.50 -5.93 -12.88
CA CYS A 199 0.36 -7.35 -13.20
C CYS A 199 -1.11 -7.67 -13.49
N ALA A 200 -1.55 -7.56 -14.74
CA ALA A 200 -2.83 -8.11 -15.19
C ALA A 200 -2.79 -8.39 -16.69
N ASP A 201 -3.49 -9.44 -17.09
CA ASP A 201 -3.69 -9.76 -18.50
C ASP A 201 -4.89 -8.97 -19.07
N ASN A 202 -4.89 -8.75 -20.38
CA ASN A 202 -6.03 -8.16 -21.12
C ASN A 202 -6.50 -6.78 -20.62
N ILE A 203 -5.55 -5.88 -20.35
CA ILE A 203 -5.85 -4.50 -19.94
C ILE A 203 -6.43 -3.72 -21.13
N LYS A 204 -7.66 -3.21 -20.98
CA LYS A 204 -8.23 -2.23 -21.92
C LYS A 204 -7.93 -0.81 -21.44
N THR A 205 -7.08 -0.09 -22.15
CA THR A 205 -6.87 1.35 -21.96
C THR A 205 -7.99 2.13 -22.64
N ARG A 206 -8.57 3.12 -21.94
CA ARG A 206 -9.49 4.09 -22.52
C ARG A 206 -8.93 5.48 -22.27
N ALA A 207 -8.92 6.34 -23.30
CA ALA A 207 -8.73 7.77 -23.09
C ALA A 207 -9.91 8.27 -22.25
N VAL A 208 -9.64 9.12 -21.26
CA VAL A 208 -10.68 9.63 -20.37
C VAL A 208 -11.53 10.66 -21.13
N SER A 209 -12.58 10.18 -21.78
CA SER A 209 -13.82 10.92 -22.02
C SER A 209 -14.92 10.03 -21.46
N ASP A 210 -15.37 10.33 -20.25
CA ASP A 210 -16.47 9.70 -19.50
C ASP A 210 -16.62 8.17 -19.63
N GLY A 211 -16.17 7.46 -18.59
CA GLY A 211 -16.61 6.08 -18.33
C GLY A 211 -15.54 4.99 -18.50
N GLY A 212 -14.84 4.71 -17.39
CA GLY A 212 -14.40 3.39 -16.91
C GLY A 212 -13.66 2.44 -17.87
N GLY A 213 -12.36 2.22 -17.62
CA GLY A 213 -11.62 1.05 -18.11
C GLY A 213 -11.92 -0.21 -17.28
N VAL A 214 -11.91 -1.38 -17.93
CA VAL A 214 -12.22 -2.71 -17.36
C VAL A 214 -10.97 -3.59 -17.48
N ALA A 215 -10.50 -4.15 -16.37
CA ALA A 215 -9.51 -5.23 -16.34
C ALA A 215 -10.14 -6.51 -15.77
N ASN A 216 -9.91 -7.65 -16.42
CA ASN A 216 -10.37 -8.98 -16.00
C ASN A 216 -9.18 -9.80 -15.46
N LYS A 217 -9.14 -9.92 -14.12
CA LYS A 217 -8.26 -10.76 -13.26
C LYS A 217 -6.84 -10.26 -12.88
N LEU A 218 -6.55 -10.51 -11.58
CA LEU A 218 -5.27 -10.65 -10.86
C LEU A 218 -4.31 -9.46 -10.72
N ALA A 219 -4.79 -8.27 -10.34
CA ALA A 219 -3.89 -7.23 -9.82
C ALA A 219 -3.29 -7.68 -8.47
N ARG A 220 -1.96 -7.86 -8.40
CA ARG A 220 -1.23 -8.18 -7.15
C ARG A 220 -0.58 -6.94 -6.53
N THR A 221 0.16 -6.18 -7.33
CA THR A 221 0.72 -4.87 -6.93
C THR A 221 0.96 -4.01 -8.17
N ASN A 222 0.76 -2.69 -8.03
CA ASN A 222 0.96 -1.73 -9.11
C ASN A 222 2.07 -0.75 -8.72
N ILE A 223 2.86 -0.34 -9.71
CA ILE A 223 3.76 0.81 -9.60
C ILE A 223 3.21 1.95 -10.44
N PHE A 224 3.16 3.12 -9.83
CA PHE A 224 2.85 4.37 -10.47
C PHE A 224 4.12 5.21 -10.47
N ILE A 225 4.35 5.93 -11.55
CA ILE A 225 5.41 6.93 -11.60
C ILE A 225 4.78 8.25 -11.98
N SER A 226 5.01 9.24 -11.14
CA SER A 226 4.42 10.58 -11.26
C SER A 226 5.54 11.63 -11.25
N PRO A 227 5.38 12.75 -11.98
CA PRO A 227 6.24 13.91 -11.77
C PRO A 227 6.01 14.41 -10.34
N CYS A 228 7.06 14.81 -9.63
CA CYS A 228 7.06 15.13 -8.20
C CYS A 228 5.87 16.04 -7.75
N ARG A 229 4.72 15.41 -7.47
CA ARG A 229 3.47 15.98 -6.92
C ARG A 229 2.71 14.85 -6.24
N VAL A 230 2.57 14.95 -4.91
CA VAL A 230 1.85 13.99 -4.07
C VAL A 230 0.35 14.10 -4.38
N LEU A 231 -0.22 13.13 -5.10
CA LEU A 231 -1.67 13.02 -5.28
C LEU A 231 -2.18 11.68 -4.75
N ALA A 232 -3.10 11.77 -3.82
CA ALA A 232 -3.80 10.65 -3.21
C ALA A 232 -4.71 9.98 -4.24
N ARG A 233 -4.49 8.69 -4.50
CA ARG A 233 -5.28 7.92 -5.46
C ARG A 233 -6.56 7.41 -4.82
N HIS A 234 -7.66 7.46 -5.57
CA HIS A 234 -8.92 6.83 -5.25
C HIS A 234 -8.98 5.46 -5.94
N LEU A 235 -9.21 4.38 -5.19
CA LEU A 235 -9.51 3.06 -5.74
C LEU A 235 -10.99 2.76 -5.47
N SER A 236 -11.74 2.45 -6.53
CA SER A 236 -13.11 1.93 -6.43
C SER A 236 -13.14 0.52 -7.02
N HIS A 237 -13.74 -0.42 -6.30
CA HIS A 237 -14.01 -1.77 -6.80
C HIS A 237 -15.45 -2.15 -6.48
N GLU A 238 -15.99 -3.09 -7.24
CA GLU A 238 -17.31 -3.68 -7.06
C GLU A 238 -17.13 -5.19 -7.15
N THR A 239 -17.55 -5.91 -6.11
CA THR A 239 -17.49 -7.37 -6.04
C THR A 239 -18.90 -7.88 -5.72
N ASP A 240 -19.47 -8.64 -6.64
CA ASP A 240 -20.72 -9.38 -6.37
C ASP A 240 -20.35 -10.67 -5.62
N GLY A 241 -20.64 -10.70 -4.32
CA GLY A 241 -20.54 -11.90 -3.49
C GLY A 241 -21.88 -12.63 -3.47
N GLN A 242 -21.99 -13.76 -4.17
CA GLN A 242 -23.10 -14.70 -3.99
C GLN A 242 -22.75 -15.62 -2.83
N GLY A 243 -23.32 -15.36 -1.66
CA GLY A 243 -23.31 -16.29 -0.53
C GLY A 243 -24.53 -17.20 -0.61
N GLU A 244 -24.42 -18.33 -1.30
CA GLU A 244 -25.38 -19.43 -1.14
C GLU A 244 -24.84 -20.37 -0.06
N ARG A 245 -25.63 -20.60 1.00
CA ARG A 245 -25.38 -21.70 1.93
C ARG A 245 -26.02 -22.95 1.33
N GLY A 246 -25.21 -24.00 1.18
CA GLY A 246 -25.69 -25.38 1.09
C GLY A 246 -26.28 -25.84 2.42
#